data_AF-A0A3L6TH98-F1
#
_entry.id   AF-A0A3L6TH98-F1
#
_cell.length_a   1.000
_cell.length_b   1.000
_cell.length_c   1.000
_cell.angle_alpha   90.00
_cell.angle_beta   90.00
_cell.angle_gamma   90.00
#
_symmetry.space_group_name_H-M   'P 1'
#
loop_
_entity.id
_entity.type
_entity.pdbx_description
1 polymer ?
#
loop_
_entity_poly.entity_id
_entity_poly.type
_entity_poly.pdbx_seq_one_letter_code
_entity_poly.pdbx_strand_id
1 'polypeptide(L)'
;MGDQGPNARLMEGKKVGLQVARNEDDGSFDRHGVASAVRAVMLEEETRGVFVANALKLQEIVADKELHERYIDKLVEQLRSYTSDGISGTVVPPEAEA
;
A
#
# COMPACT_ATOMS: atom_id res chain seq x y z
N MET A 1 0.99 17.51 -1.38
CA MET A 1 1.11 16.57 -2.53
C MET A 1 0.80 15.18 -2.00
N GLY A 2 -0.18 14.49 -2.58
CA GLY A 2 -0.71 13.23 -2.05
C GLY A 2 -0.19 12.00 -2.81
N ASP A 3 -0.29 10.85 -2.17
CA ASP A 3 0.08 9.53 -2.70
C ASP A 3 -1.01 8.92 -3.60
N GLN A 4 -2.22 9.49 -3.60
CA GLN A 4 -3.36 8.97 -4.37
C GLN A 4 -3.08 8.83 -5.87
N GLY A 5 -2.43 9.82 -6.50
CA GLY A 5 -2.09 9.76 -7.93
C GLY A 5 -1.13 8.61 -8.27
N PRO A 6 0.05 8.53 -7.60
CA PRO A 6 0.93 7.37 -7.68
C PRO A 6 0.24 6.03 -7.40
N ASN A 7 -0.56 5.94 -6.34
CA ASN A 7 -1.26 4.71 -5.96
C ASN A 7 -2.26 4.29 -7.05
N ALA A 8 -3.04 5.22 -7.61
CA ALA A 8 -3.96 4.92 -8.71
C ALA A 8 -3.24 4.36 -9.94
N ARG A 9 -2.04 4.87 -10.27
CA ARG A 9 -1.24 4.37 -11.41
C ARG A 9 -0.72 2.97 -11.16
N LEU A 10 -0.29 2.69 -9.92
CA LEU A 10 0.11 1.35 -9.52
C LEU A 10 -1.04 0.35 -9.62
N MET A 11 -2.24 0.72 -9.16
CA MET A 11 -3.43 -0.14 -9.21
C MET A 11 -3.86 -0.44 -10.65
N GLU A 12 -3.79 0.54 -11.54
CA GLU A 12 -4.04 0.34 -12.97
C GLU A 12 -2.97 -0.54 -13.64
N GLY A 13 -1.69 -0.33 -13.31
CA GLY A 13 -0.59 -1.18 -13.80
C GLY A 13 -0.73 -2.65 -13.36
N LYS A 14 -1.29 -2.89 -12.16
CA LYS A 14 -1.65 -4.23 -11.67
C LYS A 14 -2.96 -4.77 -12.26
N LYS A 15 -3.66 -3.98 -13.08
CA LYS A 15 -4.99 -4.27 -13.61
C LYS A 15 -5.95 -4.75 -12.51
N VAL A 16 -5.98 -4.03 -11.39
CA VAL A 16 -7.00 -4.19 -10.33
C VAL A 16 -7.98 -3.01 -10.28
N GLY A 17 -7.83 -2.08 -11.22
CA GLY A 17 -8.69 -0.94 -11.48
C GLY A 17 -8.26 -0.26 -12.77
N LEU A 18 -8.98 0.78 -13.17
CA LEU A 18 -8.73 1.56 -14.37
C LEU A 18 -8.84 3.04 -14.01
N GLN A 19 -7.90 3.87 -14.48
CA GLN A 19 -8.02 5.31 -14.29
C GLN A 19 -9.05 5.88 -15.25
N VAL A 20 -9.84 6.81 -14.72
CA VAL A 20 -10.68 7.64 -15.58
C VAL A 20 -9.76 8.58 -16.35
N ALA A 21 -9.88 8.55 -17.68
CA ALA A 21 -9.18 9.50 -18.54
C ALA A 21 -9.50 10.94 -18.13
N ARG A 22 -8.47 11.79 -18.12
CA ARG A 22 -8.58 13.19 -17.79
C ARG A 22 -8.30 14.01 -19.03
N ASN A 23 -8.88 15.20 -19.08
CA ASN A 23 -8.49 16.20 -20.06
C ASN A 23 -7.01 16.60 -19.81
N GLU A 24 -6.20 16.62 -20.87
CA GLU A 24 -4.76 16.91 -20.78
C GLU A 24 -4.46 18.39 -20.50
N ASP A 25 -5.38 19.30 -20.85
CA ASP A 25 -5.21 20.75 -20.69
C ASP A 25 -5.50 21.21 -19.25
N ASP A 26 -6.61 20.73 -18.67
CA ASP A 26 -7.11 21.20 -17.36
C ASP A 26 -7.19 20.10 -16.28
N GLY A 27 -6.92 18.85 -16.64
CA GLY A 27 -6.95 17.72 -15.71
C GLY A 27 -8.34 17.29 -15.26
N SER A 28 -9.40 17.87 -15.84
CA SER A 28 -10.79 17.59 -15.47
C SER A 28 -11.27 16.23 -15.97
N PHE A 29 -12.33 15.71 -15.32
CA PHE A 29 -13.02 14.52 -15.77
C PHE A 29 -14.26 14.91 -16.58
N ASP A 30 -14.57 14.12 -17.60
CA ASP A 30 -15.83 14.23 -18.33
C ASP A 30 -16.72 12.98 -18.15
N ARG A 31 -18.02 13.16 -18.39
CA ARG A 31 -19.01 12.09 -18.20
C ARG A 31 -18.76 10.86 -19.07
N HIS A 32 -18.19 11.02 -20.26
CA HIS A 32 -17.92 9.91 -21.17
C HIS A 32 -16.69 9.12 -20.70
N GLY A 33 -15.62 9.81 -20.26
CA GLY A 33 -14.47 9.16 -19.62
C GLY A 33 -14.87 8.31 -18.42
N VAL A 34 -15.71 8.86 -17.53
CA VAL A 34 -16.24 8.12 -16.37
C VAL A 34 -17.08 6.92 -16.81
N ALA A 35 -18.02 7.12 -17.73
CA ALA A 35 -18.90 6.05 -18.18
C ALA A 35 -18.15 4.92 -18.89
N SER A 36 -17.12 5.24 -19.67
CA SER A 36 -16.25 4.25 -20.33
C SER A 36 -15.47 3.44 -19.31
N ALA A 37 -14.88 4.08 -18.29
CA ALA A 37 -14.15 3.37 -17.25
C ALA A 37 -15.08 2.39 -16.47
N VAL A 38 -16.29 2.83 -16.13
CA VAL A 38 -17.28 1.97 -15.45
C VAL A 38 -17.67 0.78 -16.33
N ARG A 39 -17.93 0.97 -17.62
CA ARG A 39 -18.28 -0.13 -18.54
C ARG A 39 -17.14 -1.14 -18.68
N ALA A 40 -15.91 -0.67 -18.84
CA ALA A 40 -14.73 -1.54 -18.95
C ALA A 40 -14.51 -2.38 -17.69
N VAL A 41 -14.76 -1.83 -16.51
CA VAL A 41 -14.57 -2.58 -15.25
C VAL A 41 -15.75 -3.51 -14.94
N MET A 42 -16.99 -3.14 -15.30
CA MET A 42 -18.19 -3.83 -14.80
C MET A 42 -18.94 -4.67 -15.85
N LEU A 43 -18.90 -4.31 -17.14
CA LEU A 43 -19.79 -4.88 -18.17
C LEU A 43 -19.03 -5.68 -19.23
N GLU A 44 -17.85 -5.24 -19.62
CA GLU A 44 -17.04 -5.91 -20.63
C GLU A 44 -16.46 -7.20 -20.04
N GLU A 45 -17.05 -8.36 -20.39
CA GLU A 45 -16.74 -9.64 -19.74
C GLU A 45 -15.25 -10.03 -19.79
N GLU A 46 -14.59 -9.80 -20.91
CA GLU A 46 -13.16 -10.09 -21.08
C GLU A 46 -12.28 -9.23 -20.16
N THR A 47 -12.52 -7.92 -20.13
CA THR A 47 -11.75 -6.98 -19.31
C THR A 47 -12.11 -7.10 -17.83
N ARG A 48 -13.39 -7.27 -17.49
CA ARG A 48 -13.87 -7.54 -16.12
C ARG A 48 -13.21 -8.78 -15.53
N GLY A 49 -13.14 -9.88 -16.28
CA GLY A 49 -12.53 -11.13 -15.82
C GLY A 49 -11.08 -10.93 -15.36
N VAL A 50 -10.32 -10.11 -16.10
CA VAL A 50 -8.92 -9.77 -15.74
C VAL A 50 -8.87 -8.95 -14.45
N PHE A 51 -9.71 -7.92 -14.31
CA PHE A 51 -9.74 -7.08 -13.12
C PHE A 51 -10.09 -7.88 -11.86
N VAL A 52 -11.14 -8.72 -11.93
CA VAL A 52 -11.57 -9.56 -10.81
C VAL A 52 -10.49 -10.57 -10.43
N ALA A 53 -9.92 -11.27 -11.40
CA ALA A 53 -8.88 -12.27 -11.14
C ALA A 53 -7.65 -11.65 -10.47
N ASN A 54 -7.21 -10.47 -10.91
CA ASN A 54 -6.07 -9.79 -10.30
C ASN A 54 -6.41 -9.20 -8.93
N ALA A 55 -7.63 -8.71 -8.72
CA ALA A 55 -8.08 -8.22 -7.42
C ALA A 55 -8.09 -9.35 -6.38
N LEU A 56 -8.52 -10.56 -6.76
CA LEU A 56 -8.46 -11.74 -5.88
C LEU A 56 -7.02 -12.12 -5.53
N LYS A 57 -6.11 -12.16 -6.51
CA LYS A 57 -4.67 -12.40 -6.25
C LYS A 57 -4.05 -11.35 -5.34
N LEU A 58 -4.42 -10.09 -5.52
CA LEU A 58 -3.94 -9.01 -4.65
C LEU A 58 -4.54 -9.14 -3.24
N GLN A 59 -5.80 -9.54 -3.14
CA GLN A 59 -6.48 -9.78 -1.86
C GLN A 59 -5.80 -10.89 -1.06
N GLU A 60 -5.36 -11.97 -1.70
CA GLU A 60 -4.60 -13.05 -1.02
C GLU A 60 -3.40 -12.51 -0.24
N ILE A 61 -2.69 -11.51 -0.78
CA ILE A 61 -1.52 -10.90 -0.11
C ILE A 61 -1.96 -9.87 0.94
N VAL A 62 -2.87 -8.97 0.58
CA VAL A 62 -3.25 -7.84 1.45
C VAL A 62 -4.06 -8.31 2.65
N ALA A 63 -4.88 -9.35 2.49
CA ALA A 63 -5.73 -9.87 3.56
C ALA A 63 -5.07 -10.97 4.41
N ASP A 64 -3.81 -11.34 4.13
CA ASP A 64 -3.06 -12.35 4.88
C ASP A 64 -2.65 -11.83 6.27
N LYS A 65 -3.60 -11.86 7.21
CA LYS A 65 -3.40 -11.38 8.57
C LYS A 65 -2.30 -12.13 9.30
N GLU A 66 -2.20 -13.45 9.13
CA GLU A 66 -1.19 -14.27 9.80
C GLU A 66 0.23 -13.90 9.35
N LEU A 67 0.42 -13.63 8.05
CA LEU A 67 1.70 -13.12 7.55
C LEU A 67 2.03 -11.74 8.13
N HIS A 68 1.07 -10.81 8.10
CA HIS A 68 1.28 -9.45 8.58
C HIS A 68 1.54 -9.42 10.09
N GLU A 69 0.83 -10.23 10.87
CA GLU A 69 1.04 -10.38 12.32
C GLU A 69 2.45 -10.90 12.62
N ARG A 70 2.93 -11.93 11.91
CA ARG A 70 4.31 -12.43 12.07
C ARG A 70 5.37 -11.38 11.78
N TYR A 71 5.16 -10.51 10.78
CA TYR A 71 6.08 -9.40 10.51
C TYR A 71 6.13 -8.40 11.67
N ILE A 72 4.98 -8.06 12.23
CA ILE A 72 4.89 -7.15 13.39
C ILE A 72 5.51 -7.80 14.62
N ASP A 73 5.22 -9.07 14.89
CA ASP A 73 5.81 -9.80 16.02
C ASP A 73 7.32 -9.84 15.93
N LYS A 74 7.88 -10.09 14.73
CA LYS A 74 9.32 -10.09 14.51
C LYS A 74 9.93 -8.71 14.75
N LEU A 75 9.27 -7.65 14.29
CA LEU A 75 9.69 -6.28 14.55
C LEU A 75 9.71 -5.98 16.05
N VAL A 76 8.65 -6.35 16.78
CA VAL A 76 8.54 -6.15 18.23
C VAL A 76 9.61 -6.94 18.98
N GLU A 77 9.88 -8.19 18.60
CA GLU A 77 10.94 -9.01 19.18
C GLU A 77 12.31 -8.31 19.08
N GLN A 78 12.65 -7.79 17.89
CA GLN A 78 13.90 -7.06 17.70
C GLN A 78 13.98 -5.81 18.58
N LEU A 79 12.93 -5.00 18.63
CA LEU A 79 12.91 -3.79 19.45
C LEU A 79 13.07 -4.11 20.95
N ARG A 80 12.50 -5.23 21.41
CA ARG A 80 12.67 -5.70 22.80
C ARG A 80 14.08 -6.18 23.07
N SER A 81 14.72 -6.93 22.16
CA SER A 81 16.10 -7.38 22.36
C SER A 81 17.07 -6.19 22.46
N TYR A 82 16.92 -5.17 21.62
CA TYR A 82 17.72 -3.94 21.72
C TYR A 82 17.56 -3.22 23.06
N THR A 83 16.36 -3.23 23.63
CA THR A 83 16.09 -2.57 24.93
C THR A 83 16.70 -3.38 26.08
N SER A 84 16.67 -4.71 25.99
CA SER A 84 17.28 -5.61 26.99
C SER A 84 18.80 -5.57 26.95
N ASP A 85 19.40 -5.44 25.76
CA ASP A 85 20.85 -5.33 25.59
C ASP A 85 21.38 -3.94 26.00
N GLY A 86 20.55 -2.89 25.90
CA GLY A 86 20.88 -1.52 26.30
C GLY A 86 20.87 -1.24 27.81
N ILE A 87 20.31 -2.14 28.64
CA ILE A 87 20.28 -2.00 30.11
C ILE A 87 21.53 -2.63 30.77
N SER A 88 22.39 -3.32 30.00
CA SER A 88 23.68 -3.83 30.49
C SER A 88 24.79 -2.74 30.58
N GLY A 89 24.58 -1.58 29.94
CA GLY A 89 25.53 -0.46 30.01
C GLY A 89 25.22 0.47 31.17
N THR A 90 25.76 0.22 32.35
CA THR A 90 25.86 1.24 33.41
C THR A 90 26.68 2.41 32.87
N VAL A 91 26.02 3.49 32.43
CA VAL A 91 26.68 4.77 32.20
C VAL A 91 26.93 5.37 33.59
N VAL A 92 28.15 5.14 34.10
CA VAL A 92 28.64 5.84 35.29
C VAL A 92 28.85 7.31 34.88
N PRO A 93 28.18 8.28 35.50
CA PRO A 93 28.40 9.69 35.19
C PRO A 93 29.84 10.08 35.57
N PRO A 94 30.51 10.95 34.80
CA PRO A 94 31.85 11.40 35.15
C PRO A 94 31.78 12.18 36.46
N GLU A 95 32.56 11.75 37.45
CA GLU A 95 32.76 12.48 38.70
C GLU A 95 33.30 13.88 38.36
N ALA A 96 32.65 14.90 38.92
CA ALA A 96 33.11 16.27 38.82
C ALA A 96 34.39 16.41 39.66
N GLU A 97 35.54 16.49 39.00
CA GLU A 97 36.78 16.91 39.65
C GLU A 97 36.67 18.40 40.02
N ALA A 98 37.06 18.68 41.27
CA ALA A 98 37.05 19.97 41.94
C ALA A 98 38.29 20.82 41.58
#